data_AF-A0A929WJ05-F1
#
_entry.id   AF-A0A929WJ05-F1
#
_cell.length_a   1.000
_cell.length_b   1.000
_cell.length_c   1.000
_cell.angle_alpha   90.00
_cell.angle_beta   90.00
_cell.angle_gamma   90.00
#
_symmetry.space_group_name_H-M   'P 1'
#
loop_
_entity.id
_entity.type
_entity.pdbx_description
1 polymer ?
#
loop_
_entity_poly.entity_id
_entity_poly.type
_entity_poly.pdbx_seq_one_letter_code
_entity_poly.pdbx_strand_id
1 'polypeptide(L)'
;TSTTGAVLQMLSHGLMTALFFALIGFIYGRTHTRDVRELSGLMRIMPFLSVCYVIAGLANLGLPGLSGFIAEMTIFVGSFENTGTFYTVMTIIACTSIVITAVYILRLVGKILYGTCTNEHHLQLTDATWDERFSVVCLILAVAGLGLAPFWVSDLVRGGVHPVIQHLHEVGSVLQSHSNPFL
;
A
#
# COMPACT_ATOMS: atom_id res chain seq x y z
N THR A 1 13.35 7.67 13.34
CA THR A 1 13.33 6.59 12.33
C THR A 1 11.90 6.24 11.91
N SER A 2 10.99 6.01 12.85
CA SER A 2 9.57 5.67 12.58
C SER A 2 8.80 6.74 11.80
N THR A 3 9.05 8.03 12.06
CA THR A 3 8.38 9.14 11.34
C THR A 3 8.73 9.16 9.85
N THR A 4 9.98 8.86 9.49
CA THR A 4 10.40 8.71 8.09
C THR A 4 9.67 7.53 7.44
N GLY A 5 9.56 6.40 8.15
CA GLY A 5 8.77 5.25 7.71
C GLY A 5 7.29 5.58 7.50
N ALA A 6 6.69 6.37 8.39
CA ALA A 6 5.29 6.79 8.27
C ALA A 6 5.04 7.66 7.02
N VAL A 7 5.94 8.62 6.73
CA VAL A 7 5.82 9.44 5.51
C VAL A 7 6.04 8.61 4.25
N LEU A 8 7.01 7.67 4.27
CA LEU A 8 7.18 6.71 3.18
C LEU A 8 5.93 5.84 2.98
N GLN A 9 5.26 5.43 4.07
CA GLN A 9 4.01 4.68 4.00
C GLN A 9 2.87 5.52 3.40
N MET A 10 2.76 6.81 3.73
CA MET A 10 1.77 7.69 3.12
C MET A 10 1.95 7.82 1.60
N LEU A 11 3.19 7.98 1.15
CA LEU A 11 3.50 8.04 -0.29
C LEU A 11 3.21 6.71 -0.98
N SER A 12 3.70 5.60 -0.40
CA SER A 12 3.48 4.25 -0.90
C SER A 12 1.97 3.94 -1.02
N HIS A 13 1.20 4.23 0.04
CA HIS A 13 -0.24 4.02 0.06
C HIS A 13 -0.97 4.92 -0.94
N GLY A 14 -0.53 6.16 -1.15
CA GLY A 14 -1.09 7.04 -2.19
C GLY A 14 -0.92 6.47 -3.60
N LEU A 15 0.26 5.95 -3.91
CA LEU A 15 0.53 5.31 -5.22
C LEU A 15 -0.27 4.01 -5.39
N MET A 16 -0.36 3.18 -4.34
CA MET A 16 -1.14 1.95 -4.37
C MET A 16 -2.63 2.20 -4.53
N THR A 17 -3.19 3.20 -3.82
CA THR A 17 -4.61 3.55 -3.98
C THR A 17 -4.90 4.09 -5.38
N ALA A 18 -4.02 4.93 -5.96
CA ALA A 18 -4.14 5.37 -7.34
C ALA A 18 -4.13 4.18 -8.34
N LEU A 19 -3.25 3.19 -8.12
CA LEU A 19 -3.19 1.98 -8.94
C LEU A 19 -4.49 1.15 -8.86
N PHE A 20 -5.02 0.91 -7.66
CA PHE A 20 -6.29 0.20 -7.50
C PHE A 20 -7.46 0.97 -8.12
N PHE A 21 -7.54 2.28 -7.92
CA PHE A 21 -8.62 3.09 -8.49
C PHE A 21 -8.58 3.11 -10.02
N ALA A 22 -7.38 3.20 -10.62
CA ALA A 22 -7.22 3.12 -12.06
C ALA A 22 -7.71 1.76 -12.59
N LEU A 23 -7.25 0.66 -11.99
CA LEU A 23 -7.64 -0.70 -12.41
C LEU A 23 -9.14 -0.95 -12.26
N ILE A 24 -9.73 -0.61 -11.11
CA ILE A 24 -11.18 -0.76 -10.88
C ILE A 24 -11.97 0.14 -11.84
N GLY A 25 -11.47 1.35 -12.13
CA GLY A 25 -12.07 2.26 -13.10
C GLY A 25 -12.11 1.68 -14.51
N PHE A 26 -11.01 1.10 -14.98
CA PHE A 26 -10.94 0.46 -16.30
C PHE A 26 -11.78 -0.81 -16.41
N ILE A 27 -11.88 -1.59 -15.32
CA ILE A 27 -12.77 -2.75 -15.24
C ILE A 27 -14.22 -2.28 -15.28
N TYR A 28 -14.59 -1.31 -14.45
CA TYR A 28 -15.95 -0.78 -14.35
C TYR A 28 -16.42 -0.12 -15.66
N GLY A 29 -15.55 0.62 -16.34
CA GLY A 29 -15.88 1.24 -17.64
C GLY A 29 -16.28 0.23 -18.72
N ARG A 30 -15.91 -1.04 -18.55
CA ARG A 30 -16.28 -2.14 -19.45
C ARG A 30 -17.47 -2.92 -18.93
N THR A 31 -17.41 -3.33 -17.66
CA THR A 31 -18.41 -4.23 -17.08
C THR A 31 -19.69 -3.51 -16.65
N HIS A 32 -19.63 -2.20 -16.41
CA HIS A 32 -20.72 -1.36 -15.88
C HIS A 32 -21.37 -1.87 -14.58
N THR A 33 -20.76 -2.88 -13.93
CA THR A 33 -21.21 -3.47 -12.66
C THR A 33 -20.13 -3.34 -11.62
N ARG A 34 -20.55 -3.07 -10.38
CA ARG A 34 -19.68 -3.04 -9.18
C ARG A 34 -19.88 -4.27 -8.32
N ASP A 35 -20.74 -5.20 -8.74
CA ASP A 35 -21.01 -6.42 -7.97
C ASP A 35 -19.89 -7.43 -8.17
N VAL A 36 -19.09 -7.63 -7.11
CA VAL A 36 -17.98 -8.60 -7.08
C VAL A 36 -18.45 -10.02 -7.38
N ARG A 37 -19.73 -10.34 -7.16
CA ARG A 37 -20.30 -11.66 -7.48
C ARG A 37 -20.45 -11.90 -8.98
N GLU A 38 -20.62 -10.83 -9.77
CA GLU A 38 -20.77 -10.88 -11.23
C GLU A 38 -19.42 -10.73 -11.95
N LEU A 39 -18.41 -10.21 -11.26
CA LEU A 39 -17.06 -9.97 -11.75
C LEU A 39 -16.15 -11.19 -11.56
N SER A 40 -16.66 -12.40 -11.80
CA SER A 40 -15.85 -13.63 -11.70
C SER A 40 -15.25 -14.03 -13.04
N GLY A 41 -14.00 -14.52 -13.03
CA GLY A 41 -13.32 -15.03 -14.23
C GLY A 41 -12.70 -13.96 -15.13
N LEU A 42 -12.37 -12.78 -14.58
CA LEU A 42 -11.77 -11.68 -15.34
C LEU A 42 -10.46 -12.07 -16.04
N MET A 43 -9.73 -13.06 -15.50
CA MET A 43 -8.46 -13.50 -16.07
C MET A 43 -8.58 -14.00 -17.51
N ARG A 44 -9.75 -14.53 -17.91
CA ARG A 44 -10.02 -14.97 -19.29
C ARG A 44 -10.43 -13.83 -20.22
N ILE A 45 -11.00 -12.76 -19.68
CA ILE A 45 -11.57 -11.65 -20.45
C ILE A 45 -10.54 -10.53 -20.65
N MET A 46 -9.92 -10.08 -19.55
CA MET A 46 -8.99 -8.96 -19.52
C MET A 46 -7.70 -9.39 -18.81
N PRO A 47 -6.86 -10.22 -19.47
CA PRO A 47 -5.69 -10.81 -18.85
C PRO A 47 -4.68 -9.76 -18.39
N PHE A 48 -4.47 -8.68 -19.15
CA PHE A 48 -3.52 -7.64 -18.76
C PHE A 48 -3.95 -6.92 -17.47
N LEU A 49 -5.19 -6.43 -17.42
CA LEU A 49 -5.73 -5.77 -16.22
C LEU A 49 -5.74 -6.72 -15.02
N SER A 50 -6.07 -7.99 -15.24
CA SER A 50 -6.09 -9.02 -14.21
C SER A 50 -4.71 -9.22 -13.60
N VAL A 51 -3.66 -9.38 -14.41
CA VAL A 51 -2.28 -9.52 -13.94
C VAL A 51 -1.83 -8.28 -13.18
N CYS A 52 -2.13 -7.08 -13.70
CA CYS A 52 -1.81 -5.83 -13.02
C CYS A 52 -2.56 -5.70 -11.67
N TYR A 53 -3.79 -6.21 -11.58
CA TYR A 53 -4.55 -6.27 -10.33
C TYR A 53 -3.96 -7.24 -9.33
N VAL A 54 -3.43 -8.38 -9.77
CA VAL A 54 -2.64 -9.28 -8.91
C VAL A 54 -1.39 -8.56 -8.40
N ILE A 55 -0.64 -7.88 -9.26
CA ILE A 55 0.57 -7.15 -8.88
C ILE A 55 0.24 -6.05 -7.86
N ALA A 56 -0.82 -5.27 -8.09
CA ALA A 56 -1.31 -4.27 -7.14
C ALA A 56 -1.74 -4.90 -5.81
N GLY A 57 -2.43 -6.04 -5.87
CA GLY A 57 -2.75 -6.89 -4.73
C GLY A 57 -1.51 -7.23 -3.93
N LEU A 58 -0.50 -7.85 -4.56
CA LEU A 58 0.76 -8.25 -3.95
C LEU A 58 1.55 -7.05 -3.40
N ALA A 59 1.52 -5.89 -4.07
CA ALA A 59 2.10 -4.65 -3.55
C ALA A 59 1.49 -4.26 -2.21
N ASN A 60 0.16 -4.35 -2.11
CA ASN A 60 -0.59 -4.04 -0.90
C ASN A 60 -0.41 -5.05 0.24
N LEU A 61 0.13 -6.23 -0.07
CA LEU A 61 0.51 -7.25 0.91
C LEU A 61 1.89 -7.02 1.53
N GLY A 62 2.64 -6.03 1.05
CA GLY A 62 4.02 -5.83 1.46
C GLY A 62 4.96 -6.91 0.89
N LEU A 63 4.82 -7.26 -0.39
CA LEU A 63 5.80 -8.14 -1.04
C LEU A 63 7.21 -7.51 -0.96
N PRO A 64 8.26 -8.27 -0.60
CA PRO A 64 9.63 -7.78 -0.63
C PRO A 64 9.99 -7.23 -2.02
N GLY A 65 10.54 -6.01 -2.05
CA GLY A 65 10.89 -5.30 -3.28
C GLY A 65 9.84 -4.30 -3.78
N LEU A 66 8.67 -4.20 -3.13
CA LEU A 66 7.67 -3.16 -3.39
C LEU A 66 7.63 -2.13 -2.24
N SER A 67 7.15 -0.92 -2.54
CA SER A 67 7.23 0.21 -1.61
C SER A 67 6.52 -0.01 -0.27
N GLY A 68 5.43 -0.80 -0.25
CA GLY A 68 4.69 -1.13 0.97
C GLY A 68 5.54 -1.87 2.00
N PHE A 69 6.37 -2.82 1.55
CA PHE A 69 7.22 -3.60 2.45
C PHE A 69 8.28 -2.75 3.15
N ILE A 70 8.97 -1.88 2.42
CA ILE A 70 10.06 -1.06 3.00
C ILE A 70 9.52 -0.08 4.04
N ALA A 71 8.37 0.53 3.75
CA ALA A 71 7.73 1.46 4.66
C ALA A 71 7.27 0.75 5.95
N GLU A 72 6.60 -0.40 5.84
CA GLU A 72 6.18 -1.21 6.98
C GLU A 72 7.37 -1.71 7.82
N MET A 73 8.43 -2.21 7.18
CA MET A 73 9.65 -2.65 7.88
C MET A 73 10.32 -1.51 8.63
N THR A 74 10.39 -0.30 8.04
CA THR A 74 10.98 0.88 8.70
C THR A 74 10.16 1.30 9.93
N ILE A 75 8.83 1.20 9.85
CA ILE A 75 7.92 1.46 10.97
C ILE A 75 8.12 0.43 12.08
N PHE A 76 8.22 -0.86 11.75
CA PHE A 76 8.44 -1.91 12.75
C PHE A 76 9.78 -1.74 13.45
N VAL A 77 10.87 -1.56 12.70
CA VAL A 77 12.21 -1.36 13.28
C VAL A 77 12.20 -0.16 14.22
N GLY A 78 11.65 0.98 13.79
CA GLY A 78 11.57 2.17 14.65
C GLY A 78 10.60 2.04 15.83
N SER A 79 9.61 1.14 15.77
CA SER A 79 8.69 0.89 16.88
C SER A 79 9.32 0.00 17.94
N PHE A 80 10.14 -0.99 17.54
CA PHE A 80 10.88 -1.86 18.46
C PHE A 80 12.08 -1.18 19.14
N GLU A 81 12.59 -0.06 18.61
CA GLU A 81 13.63 0.75 19.26
C GLU A 81 13.15 1.33 20.63
N ASN A 82 11.85 1.47 20.86
CA ASN A 82 11.29 1.93 22.13
C ASN A 82 10.92 0.75 23.05
N THR A 83 11.69 0.53 24.12
CA THR A 83 11.60 -0.66 25.00
C THR A 83 10.40 -0.68 25.96
N GLY A 84 9.45 0.24 25.85
CA GLY A 84 8.28 0.27 26.73
C GLY A 84 7.30 -0.86 26.41
N THR A 85 6.83 -1.59 27.42
CA THR A 85 5.87 -2.71 27.29
C THR A 85 4.64 -2.36 26.44
N PHE A 86 4.16 -1.11 26.54
CA PHE A 86 3.04 -0.60 25.73
C PHE A 86 3.35 -0.63 24.22
N TYR A 87 4.52 -0.16 23.79
CA TYR A 87 4.91 -0.12 22.38
C TYR A 87 5.09 -1.52 21.80
N THR A 88 5.63 -2.46 22.58
CA THR A 88 5.77 -3.87 22.17
C THR A 88 4.40 -4.51 21.93
N VAL A 89 3.43 -4.31 22.83
CA VAL A 89 2.07 -4.86 22.67
C VAL A 89 1.39 -4.26 21.43
N MET A 90 1.48 -2.94 21.23
CA MET A 90 0.93 -2.29 20.03
C MET A 90 1.56 -2.81 18.74
N THR A 91 2.88 -3.06 18.76
CA THR A 91 3.62 -3.57 17.59
C THR A 91 3.19 -5.01 17.26
N ILE A 92 2.93 -5.86 18.25
CA ILE A 92 2.40 -7.22 18.04
C ILE A 92 1.00 -7.19 17.42
N ILE A 93 0.12 -6.30 17.91
CA ILE A 93 -1.22 -6.09 17.34
C ILE A 93 -1.10 -5.63 15.88
N ALA A 94 -0.22 -4.67 15.59
CA ALA A 94 0.04 -4.18 14.24
C ALA A 94 0.53 -5.31 13.31
N CYS A 95 1.44 -6.17 13.77
CA CYS A 95 1.91 -7.32 13.00
C CYS A 95 0.77 -8.31 12.68
N THR A 96 -0.15 -8.53 13.63
CA THR A 96 -1.32 -9.40 13.42
C THR A 96 -2.25 -8.84 12.33
N SER A 97 -2.35 -7.52 12.20
CA SER A 97 -3.18 -6.86 11.19
C SER A 97 -2.73 -7.16 9.75
N ILE A 98 -1.42 -7.38 9.54
CA ILE A 98 -0.87 -7.72 8.21
C ILE A 98 -1.41 -9.04 7.71
N VAL A 99 -1.55 -10.03 8.61
CA VAL A 99 -2.10 -11.34 8.26
C VAL A 99 -3.56 -11.22 7.82
N ILE A 100 -4.35 -10.39 8.52
CA ILE A 100 -5.75 -10.14 8.17
C ILE A 100 -5.83 -9.45 6.80
N THR A 101 -4.96 -8.44 6.57
CA THR A 101 -4.82 -7.75 5.28
C THR A 101 -4.52 -8.74 4.16
N ALA A 102 -3.63 -9.69 4.42
CA ALA A 102 -3.26 -10.71 3.45
C ALA A 102 -4.40 -11.65 3.08
N VAL A 103 -5.12 -12.15 4.08
CA VAL A 103 -6.24 -13.05 3.85
C VAL A 103 -7.34 -12.36 3.04
N TYR A 104 -7.70 -11.11 3.33
CA TYR A 104 -8.79 -10.46 2.61
C TYR A 104 -8.42 -10.12 1.15
N ILE A 105 -7.21 -9.59 0.90
CA ILE A 105 -6.76 -9.24 -0.47
C ILE A 105 -6.65 -10.50 -1.32
N LEU A 106 -6.02 -11.55 -0.82
CA LEU A 106 -5.89 -12.81 -1.57
C LEU A 106 -7.25 -13.45 -1.86
N ARG A 107 -8.20 -13.40 -0.92
CA ARG A 107 -9.57 -13.87 -1.15
C ARG A 107 -10.29 -13.03 -2.20
N LEU A 108 -10.13 -11.71 -2.19
CA LEU A 108 -10.75 -10.81 -3.15
C LEU A 108 -10.21 -11.04 -4.56
N VAL A 109 -8.88 -11.02 -4.72
CA VAL A 109 -8.17 -11.30 -5.97
C VAL A 109 -8.54 -12.70 -6.48
N GLY A 110 -8.55 -13.69 -5.58
CA GLY A 110 -9.02 -15.04 -5.84
C GLY A 110 -10.40 -15.07 -6.47
N LYS A 111 -11.37 -14.42 -5.84
CA LYS A 111 -12.79 -14.44 -6.25
C LYS A 111 -13.06 -13.70 -7.56
N ILE A 112 -12.40 -12.57 -7.79
CA ILE A 112 -12.60 -11.75 -9.00
C ILE A 112 -11.90 -12.37 -10.20
N LEU A 113 -10.67 -12.83 -10.01
CA LEU A 113 -9.84 -13.28 -11.13
C LEU A 113 -10.06 -14.76 -11.47
N TYR A 114 -10.18 -15.62 -10.46
CA TYR A 114 -10.31 -17.05 -10.61
C TYR A 114 -11.77 -17.47 -10.41
N GLY A 115 -12.43 -17.78 -11.51
CA GLY A 115 -13.83 -18.21 -11.53
C GLY A 115 -14.28 -18.52 -12.95
N THR A 116 -15.43 -19.18 -13.09
CA THR A 116 -16.07 -19.36 -14.39
C THR A 116 -16.86 -18.11 -14.72
N CYS A 117 -16.55 -17.49 -15.87
CA CYS A 117 -17.32 -16.36 -16.32
C CYS A 117 -18.68 -16.86 -16.81
N THR A 118 -19.75 -16.51 -16.09
CA THR A 118 -21.12 -16.99 -16.36
C THR A 118 -21.88 -16.11 -17.34
N ASN A 119 -21.39 -14.91 -17.64
CA ASN A 119 -22.05 -13.94 -18.51
C ASN A 119 -21.42 -13.92 -19.92
N GLU A 120 -22.17 -14.31 -20.95
CA GLU A 120 -21.71 -14.27 -22.34
C GLU A 120 -21.37 -12.85 -22.83
N HIS A 121 -22.07 -11.83 -22.31
CA HIS A 121 -21.79 -10.42 -22.62
C HIS A 121 -20.41 -9.97 -22.11
N HIS A 122 -19.91 -10.56 -21.02
CA HIS A 122 -18.58 -10.24 -20.50
C HIS A 122 -17.47 -10.85 -21.35
N LEU A 123 -17.74 -11.93 -22.10
CA LEU A 123 -16.77 -12.58 -22.98
C LEU A 123 -16.42 -11.74 -24.22
N GLN A 124 -17.25 -10.77 -24.58
CA GLN A 124 -17.03 -9.87 -25.71
C GLN A 124 -16.24 -8.60 -25.33
N LEU A 125 -15.95 -8.41 -24.04
CA LEU A 125 -15.22 -7.25 -23.57
C LEU A 125 -13.76 -7.32 -24.04
N THR A 126 -13.25 -6.18 -24.51
CA THR A 126 -11.87 -6.03 -24.95
C THR A 126 -10.95 -5.71 -23.78
N ASP A 127 -9.70 -6.15 -23.87
CA ASP A 127 -8.66 -5.86 -22.86
C ASP A 127 -8.24 -4.37 -22.88
N ALA A 128 -7.27 -4.03 -22.02
CA ALA A 128 -6.77 -2.66 -21.86
C ALA A 128 -6.30 -2.03 -23.18
N THR A 129 -6.70 -0.79 -23.45
CA THR A 129 -6.18 0.03 -24.56
C THR A 129 -4.76 0.50 -24.25
N TRP A 130 -4.02 0.99 -25.25
CA TRP A 130 -2.63 1.42 -25.07
C TRP A 130 -2.46 2.50 -24.01
N ASP A 131 -3.39 3.44 -23.92
CA ASP A 131 -3.33 4.54 -22.95
C ASP A 131 -3.54 4.03 -21.51
N GLU A 132 -4.46 3.08 -21.33
CA GLU A 132 -4.71 2.45 -20.02
C GLU A 132 -3.51 1.61 -19.58
N ARG A 133 -2.90 0.87 -20.52
CA ARG A 133 -1.67 0.10 -20.25
C ARG A 133 -0.54 1.02 -19.80
N PHE A 134 -0.34 2.15 -20.48
CA PHE A 134 0.71 3.10 -20.13
C PHE A 134 0.53 3.66 -18.71
N SER A 135 -0.70 4.06 -18.35
CA SER A 135 -1.01 4.59 -17.01
C SER A 135 -0.74 3.56 -15.91
N VAL A 136 -1.23 2.33 -16.08
CA VAL A 136 -1.03 1.24 -15.10
C VAL A 136 0.44 0.87 -14.97
N VAL A 137 1.16 0.72 -16.08
CA VAL A 137 2.59 0.39 -16.07
C VAL A 137 3.39 1.50 -15.39
N CYS A 138 3.10 2.77 -15.68
CA CYS A 138 3.76 3.90 -15.04
C CYS A 138 3.58 3.87 -13.51
N LEU A 139 2.37 3.56 -13.03
CA LEU A 139 2.08 3.44 -11.60
C LEU A 139 2.80 2.25 -10.96
N ILE A 140 2.81 1.09 -11.61
CA ILE A 140 3.53 -0.10 -11.12
C ILE A 140 5.04 0.19 -11.04
N LEU A 141 5.62 0.85 -12.05
CA LEU A 141 7.02 1.25 -12.04
C LEU A 141 7.33 2.25 -10.94
N ALA A 142 6.42 3.20 -10.64
CA ALA A 142 6.59 4.12 -9.53
C ALA A 142 6.60 3.39 -8.17
N VAL A 143 5.67 2.45 -7.96
CA VAL A 143 5.59 1.60 -6.75
C VAL A 143 6.83 0.71 -6.61
N ALA A 144 7.27 0.08 -7.69
CA ALA A 144 8.46 -0.76 -7.70
C ALA A 144 9.75 0.06 -7.52
N GLY A 145 9.87 1.21 -8.18
CA GLY A 145 11.03 2.10 -8.04
C GLY A 145 11.18 2.64 -6.63
N LEU A 146 10.07 3.03 -5.99
CA LEU A 146 10.07 3.43 -4.58
C LEU A 146 10.41 2.27 -3.64
N GLY A 147 10.05 1.03 -4.00
CA GLY A 147 10.35 -0.20 -3.27
C GLY A 147 11.76 -0.78 -3.48
N LEU A 148 12.41 -0.51 -4.60
CA LEU A 148 13.75 -1.05 -4.90
C LEU A 148 14.86 -0.10 -4.46
N ALA A 149 14.63 1.21 -4.60
CA ALA A 149 15.60 2.23 -4.26
C ALA A 149 14.95 3.29 -3.36
N PRO A 150 14.65 3.01 -2.09
CA PRO A 150 14.00 4.00 -1.22
C PRO A 150 14.92 5.17 -0.87
N PHE A 151 16.24 5.05 -1.07
CA PHE A 151 17.26 5.98 -0.59
C PHE A 151 16.99 7.44 -1.01
N TRP A 152 16.66 7.68 -2.29
CA TRP A 152 16.38 9.02 -2.80
C TRP A 152 15.18 9.72 -2.14
N VAL A 153 14.12 8.99 -1.83
CA VAL A 153 12.88 9.51 -1.21
C VAL A 153 13.08 9.57 0.30
N SER A 154 13.74 8.58 0.88
CA SER A 154 14.12 8.58 2.29
C SER A 154 14.98 9.81 2.63
N ASP A 155 15.95 10.16 1.78
CA ASP A 155 16.80 11.34 1.98
C ASP A 155 16.03 12.66 1.80
N LEU A 156 15.16 12.74 0.78
CA LEU A 156 14.27 13.88 0.59
C LEU A 156 13.33 14.07 1.80
N VAL A 157 12.72 12.98 2.27
CA VAL A 157 11.84 12.97 3.44
C VAL A 157 12.62 13.31 4.70
N ARG A 158 13.82 12.78 4.90
CA ARG A 158 14.69 13.11 6.04
C ARG A 158 15.00 14.60 6.06
N GLY A 159 15.34 15.20 4.92
CA GLY A 159 15.58 16.64 4.81
C GLY A 159 14.38 17.47 5.27
N GLY A 160 13.16 17.10 4.87
CA GLY A 160 11.94 17.82 5.25
C GLY A 160 11.43 17.54 6.67
N VAL A 161 11.62 16.31 7.17
CA VAL A 161 11.09 15.86 8.46
C VAL A 161 12.04 16.23 9.63
N HIS A 162 13.34 16.34 9.38
CA HIS A 162 14.33 16.68 10.42
C HIS A 162 14.01 17.96 11.22
N PRO A 163 13.65 19.10 10.60
CA PRO A 163 13.31 20.31 11.35
C PRO A 163 12.03 20.15 12.17
N VAL A 164 11.05 19.36 11.70
CA VAL A 164 9.80 19.08 12.44
C VAL A 164 10.08 18.23 13.68
N ILE A 165 10.93 17.20 13.54
CA ILE A 165 11.33 16.36 14.67
C ILE A 165 12.11 17.18 15.71
N GLN A 166 13.00 18.08 15.27
CA GLN A 166 13.73 18.95 16.21
C GLN A 166 12.79 19.83 17.03
N HIS A 167 11.80 20.47 16.40
CA HIS A 167 10.80 21.28 17.12
C HIS A 167 9.97 20.43 18.10
N LEU A 168 9.57 19.22 17.71
CA LEU A 168 8.84 18.31 18.58
C LEU A 168 9.67 17.86 19.80
N HIS A 169 10.97 17.63 19.61
CA HIS A 169 11.89 17.32 20.71
C HIS A 169 12.08 18.50 21.67
N GLU A 170 12.24 19.71 21.14
CA GLU A 170 12.33 20.93 21.95
C GLU A 170 11.06 21.12 22.80
N VAL A 171 9.87 21.06 22.19
CA VAL A 171 8.59 21.20 22.91
C VAL A 171 8.38 20.05 23.91
N GLY A 172 8.73 18.82 23.55
CA GLY A 172 8.66 17.67 24.45
C GLY A 172 9.52 17.86 25.69
N SER A 173 10.75 18.38 25.53
CA SER A 173 11.64 18.68 26.64
C SER A 173 11.09 19.77 27.58
N VAL A 174 10.41 20.79 27.02
CA VAL A 174 9.77 21.86 27.79
C VAL A 174 8.57 21.35 28.59
N LEU A 175 7.74 20.50 27.99
CA LEU A 175 6.59 19.89 28.69
C LEU A 175 7.03 18.96 29.81
N GLN A 176 8.14 18.24 29.62
CA GLN A 176 8.71 17.34 30.62
C GLN A 176 9.38 18.12 31.77
N SER A 177 9.93 19.30 31.49
CA SER A 177 10.39 20.28 32.49
C SER A 177 9.25 20.87 33.31
N HIS A 178 8.10 21.19 32.68
CA HIS A 178 6.94 21.75 33.39
C HIS A 178 6.10 20.72 34.16
N SER A 179 6.20 19.42 33.83
CA SER A 179 5.42 18.35 34.46
C SER A 179 6.05 17.78 35.75
N ASN A 180 7.27 18.20 36.10
CA ASN A 180 7.94 17.84 37.36
C ASN A 180 8.02 19.06 38.29
N PRO A 181 7.04 19.30 39.19
CA PRO A 181 7.09 20.41 40.14
C PRO A 181 8.05 20.21 41.32
N PHE A 182 8.96 19.21 41.27
CA PHE A 182 9.90 18.89 42.36
C PHE A 182 11.37 18.76 41.93
N LEU A 183 11.73 19.36 40.78
CA LEU A 183 13.09 19.84 40.50
C LEU A 183 13.02 21.34 40.17
#